data_AF-A0A940L5X6-F1
#
_entry.id   AF-A0A940L5X6-F1
#
_cell.length_a   1.000
_cell.length_b   1.000
_cell.length_c   1.000
_cell.angle_alpha   90.00
_cell.angle_beta   90.00
_cell.angle_gamma   90.00
#
_symmetry.space_group_name_H-M   'P 1'
#
loop_
_entity.id
_entity.type
_entity.pdbx_description
1 polymer ?
#
loop_
_entity_poly.entity_id
_entity_poly.type
_entity_poly.pdbx_seq_one_letter_code
_entity_poly.pdbx_strand_id
1 'polypeptide(L)'
;MKFNNRQLVISSLITALMAGQYSPALAATTVKTTTTKKVVQKKTVGDLLNQANQDSRGSKAQMTKTDTALPTSNMGFAAQAQNVNLESVKPPRSSEILQSAQKGNADRIQYEKILDQQINELFKLTQRFKTSPNRGELWLRLAELYVEKAGVIDSRQQDEYDAKLRAFQQGKTKHKPVLDIEESREYNKKAVQ
;
A
#
# COMPACT_ATOMS: atom_id res chain seq x y z
N MET A 1 -14.59 50.97 7.27
CA MET A 1 -13.75 51.21 8.46
C MET A 1 -14.33 50.43 9.64
N LYS A 2 -13.48 49.74 10.40
CA LYS A 2 -13.67 49.11 11.73
C LYS A 2 -14.05 47.61 11.80
N PHE A 3 -13.18 46.92 12.55
CA PHE A 3 -12.99 45.49 12.83
C PHE A 3 -13.88 45.02 14.02
N ASN A 4 -14.45 43.81 13.99
CA ASN A 4 -13.97 42.52 14.57
C ASN A 4 -14.15 42.36 16.10
N ASN A 5 -14.58 41.16 16.54
CA ASN A 5 -14.09 40.37 17.70
C ASN A 5 -15.06 39.20 18.02
N ARG A 6 -14.64 37.94 17.82
CA ARG A 6 -14.19 36.92 18.81
C ARG A 6 -15.27 36.43 19.81
N GLN A 7 -15.53 35.12 19.85
CA GLN A 7 -14.96 34.17 20.83
C GLN A 7 -15.50 32.72 20.68
N LEU A 8 -14.62 31.78 21.05
CA LEU A 8 -14.76 30.32 21.12
C LEU A 8 -15.50 29.87 22.38
N VAL A 9 -16.22 28.74 22.35
CA VAL A 9 -16.29 27.81 23.50
C VAL A 9 -16.40 26.35 23.01
N ILE A 10 -15.50 25.52 23.55
CA ILE A 10 -15.38 24.06 23.50
C ILE A 10 -16.12 23.48 24.71
N SER A 11 -16.77 22.29 24.65
CA SER A 11 -16.96 21.32 25.77
C SER A 11 -17.80 20.09 25.33
N SER A 12 -17.22 18.88 25.30
CA SER A 12 -17.43 17.69 26.19
C SER A 12 -18.63 16.78 25.81
N LEU A 13 -18.46 15.51 25.37
CA LEU A 13 -18.04 14.25 26.04
C LEU A 13 -19.18 13.53 26.84
N ILE A 14 -19.31 12.21 26.62
CA ILE A 14 -19.87 11.10 27.48
C ILE A 14 -21.29 10.52 27.18
N THR A 15 -21.28 9.37 26.47
CA THR A 15 -21.78 7.99 26.77
C THR A 15 -23.12 7.66 27.49
N ALA A 16 -23.95 6.79 26.89
CA ALA A 16 -24.64 5.58 27.45
C ALA A 16 -25.66 5.01 26.42
N LEU A 17 -25.46 3.87 25.74
CA LEU A 17 -25.70 2.45 26.11
C LEU A 17 -27.15 2.10 26.51
N MET A 18 -27.85 1.30 25.69
CA MET A 18 -28.88 0.33 26.12
C MET A 18 -28.85 -0.89 25.19
N ALA A 19 -28.65 -2.06 25.77
CA ALA A 19 -28.59 -3.37 25.12
C ALA A 19 -29.87 -4.17 25.42
N GLY A 20 -30.46 -4.77 24.39
CA GLY A 20 -31.13 -6.07 24.48
C GLY A 20 -30.13 -7.16 24.03
N GLN A 21 -30.27 -8.45 24.27
CA GLN A 21 -31.36 -9.27 24.75
C GLN A 21 -30.83 -10.73 24.76
N TYR A 22 -31.22 -11.52 25.77
CA TYR A 22 -31.32 -13.01 25.83
C TYR A 22 -30.07 -13.94 25.85
N SER A 23 -30.01 -14.72 26.94
CA SER A 23 -29.37 -16.04 27.21
C SER A 23 -29.87 -17.15 26.24
N PRO A 24 -29.40 -18.45 26.21
CA PRO A 24 -28.91 -19.26 27.35
C PRO A 24 -27.91 -20.44 27.12
N ALA A 25 -27.56 -21.07 28.26
CA ALA A 25 -27.32 -22.50 28.52
C ALA A 25 -26.00 -23.19 28.09
N LEU A 26 -25.18 -23.50 29.08
CA LEU A 26 -24.09 -24.50 29.05
C LEU A 26 -24.52 -25.77 29.78
N ALA A 27 -24.23 -26.93 29.20
CA ALA A 27 -24.38 -28.24 29.82
C ALA A 27 -23.18 -29.15 29.52
N ALA A 28 -22.92 -30.05 30.47
CA ALA A 28 -22.15 -31.31 30.38
C ALA A 28 -20.61 -31.23 30.49
N THR A 29 -19.85 -32.20 31.03
CA THR A 29 -20.01 -33.34 31.97
C THR A 29 -18.57 -33.84 32.23
N THR A 30 -18.31 -34.42 33.40
CA THR A 30 -17.01 -34.92 33.89
C THR A 30 -16.48 -36.18 33.17
N VAL A 31 -15.15 -36.29 33.02
CA VAL A 31 -14.45 -37.49 32.49
C VAL A 31 -13.48 -38.04 33.55
N LYS A 32 -13.59 -39.34 33.85
CA LYS A 32 -12.70 -40.12 34.74
C LYS A 32 -11.52 -40.70 33.96
N THR A 33 -10.32 -40.63 34.55
CA THR A 33 -9.05 -41.12 34.01
C THR A 33 -8.69 -42.48 34.61
N THR A 34 -8.32 -43.46 33.80
CA THR A 34 -7.64 -44.70 34.23
C THR A 34 -6.25 -44.78 33.60
N THR A 35 -5.23 -45.00 34.43
CA THR A 35 -3.82 -45.06 34.07
C THR A 35 -3.34 -46.51 33.96
N THR A 36 -2.67 -46.86 32.86
CA THR A 36 -1.94 -48.13 32.70
C THR A 36 -0.45 -47.86 32.51
N LYS A 37 0.39 -48.54 33.31
CA LYS A 37 1.86 -48.46 33.33
C LYS A 37 2.47 -49.15 32.10
N LYS A 38 3.42 -48.50 31.40
CA LYS A 38 4.20 -49.07 30.28
C LYS A 38 5.53 -49.67 30.73
N VAL A 39 5.81 -50.89 30.27
CA VAL A 39 7.09 -51.60 30.35
C VAL A 39 8.08 -50.99 29.36
N VAL A 40 9.32 -50.71 29.78
CA VAL A 40 10.37 -50.09 28.96
C VAL A 40 11.26 -51.17 28.33
N GLN A 41 11.14 -51.35 27.02
CA GLN A 41 12.05 -52.19 26.22
C GLN A 41 13.30 -51.39 25.82
N LYS A 42 14.48 -52.02 25.87
CA LYS A 42 15.78 -51.40 25.53
C LYS A 42 15.88 -51.22 24.01
N LYS A 43 16.07 -49.99 23.55
CA LYS A 43 16.16 -49.63 22.13
C LYS A 43 17.56 -49.87 21.59
N THR A 44 17.66 -50.38 20.36
CA THR A 44 18.94 -50.57 19.67
C THR A 44 19.40 -49.26 19.03
N VAL A 45 20.69 -49.17 18.66
CA VAL A 45 21.26 -47.95 18.05
C VAL A 45 20.57 -47.61 16.72
N GLY A 46 20.12 -48.62 15.97
CA GLY A 46 19.30 -48.43 14.77
C GLY A 46 17.94 -47.80 15.05
N ASP A 47 17.30 -48.17 16.18
CA ASP A 47 16.02 -47.56 16.60
C ASP A 47 16.19 -46.10 17.02
N LEU A 48 17.33 -45.76 17.63
CA LEU A 48 17.66 -44.37 17.98
C LEU A 48 17.88 -43.51 16.74
N LEU A 49 18.54 -44.05 15.72
CA LEU A 49 18.81 -43.33 14.46
C LEU A 49 17.53 -43.15 13.65
N ASN A 50 16.66 -44.16 13.61
CA ASN A 50 15.34 -44.06 12.98
C ASN A 50 14.43 -43.07 13.72
N GLN A 51 14.50 -43.01 15.05
CA GLN A 51 13.76 -42.03 15.82
C GLN A 51 14.27 -40.59 15.60
N ALA A 52 15.59 -40.38 15.52
CA ALA A 52 16.17 -39.07 15.22
C ALA A 52 15.82 -38.57 13.81
N ASN A 53 15.76 -39.48 12.82
CA ASN A 53 15.31 -39.15 11.47
C ASN A 53 13.81 -38.79 11.40
N GLN A 54 12.97 -39.44 12.22
CA GLN A 54 11.54 -39.11 12.32
C GLN A 54 11.28 -37.79 13.05
N ASP A 55 12.09 -37.46 14.05
CA ASP A 55 12.02 -36.17 14.78
C ASP A 55 12.54 -35.00 13.93
N SER A 56 13.50 -35.23 13.04
CA SER A 56 14.07 -34.18 12.17
C SER A 56 13.22 -33.86 10.93
N ARG A 57 12.30 -34.74 10.53
CA ARG A 57 11.42 -34.56 9.36
C ARG A 57 10.00 -34.09 9.69
N GLY A 58 9.76 -33.58 10.90
CA GLY A 58 8.48 -32.96 11.26
C GLY A 58 7.31 -33.92 11.42
N SER A 59 7.54 -35.24 11.55
CA SER A 59 6.47 -36.24 11.56
C SER A 59 5.71 -36.38 12.90
N LYS A 60 6.05 -35.59 13.91
CA LYS A 60 5.32 -35.53 15.20
C LYS A 60 4.23 -34.45 15.28
N ALA A 61 3.89 -33.82 14.16
CA ALA A 61 2.65 -33.04 14.07
C ALA A 61 1.52 -33.97 13.60
N GLN A 62 1.01 -34.80 14.51
CA GLN A 62 -0.25 -35.51 14.28
C GLN A 62 -1.39 -34.49 14.45
N MET A 63 -1.52 -33.58 13.48
CA MET A 63 -2.59 -32.59 13.44
C MET A 63 -3.90 -33.32 13.17
N THR A 64 -4.74 -33.43 14.19
CA THR A 64 -6.15 -33.73 13.99
C THR A 64 -6.75 -32.57 13.19
N LYS A 65 -7.66 -32.86 12.24
CA LYS A 65 -8.24 -31.87 11.32
C LYS A 65 -9.00 -30.71 12.00
N THR A 66 -9.09 -30.72 13.33
CA THR A 66 -9.73 -29.72 14.18
C THR A 66 -8.76 -28.71 14.80
N ASP A 67 -7.45 -28.98 14.81
CA ASP A 67 -6.43 -28.10 15.42
C ASP A 67 -5.83 -27.08 14.44
N THR A 68 -6.42 -26.90 13.27
CA THR A 68 -6.08 -25.80 12.35
C THR A 68 -6.99 -24.59 12.57
N ALA A 69 -7.29 -24.27 13.82
CA ALA A 69 -7.89 -22.98 14.15
C ALA A 69 -6.80 -21.92 14.04
N LEU A 70 -6.72 -21.24 12.89
CA LEU A 70 -5.91 -20.04 12.75
C LEU A 70 -6.29 -19.08 13.89
N PRO A 71 -5.32 -18.49 14.61
CA PRO A 71 -5.63 -17.48 15.61
C PRO A 71 -6.43 -16.37 14.91
N THR A 72 -7.66 -16.16 15.36
CA THR A 72 -8.55 -15.09 14.89
C THR A 72 -7.95 -13.77 15.36
N SER A 73 -6.93 -13.34 14.65
CA SER A 73 -6.37 -12.02 14.75
C SER A 73 -7.52 -11.09 14.38
N ASN A 74 -8.09 -10.39 15.36
CA ASN A 74 -9.03 -9.31 15.13
C ASN A 74 -8.25 -8.13 14.53
N MET A 75 -7.67 -8.35 13.35
CA MET A 75 -7.17 -7.34 12.45
C MET A 75 -8.41 -6.52 12.13
N GLY A 76 -8.46 -5.25 12.55
CA GLY A 76 -9.65 -4.40 12.56
C GLY A 76 -10.28 -4.09 11.18
N PHE A 77 -10.42 -5.08 10.31
CA PHE A 77 -11.16 -5.07 9.05
C PHE A 77 -12.69 -5.01 9.26
N ALA A 78 -13.16 -4.74 10.49
CA ALA A 78 -14.56 -4.46 10.79
C ALA A 78 -14.99 -3.04 10.35
N ALA A 79 -14.30 -2.43 9.39
CA ALA A 79 -14.94 -1.41 8.58
C ALA A 79 -15.72 -2.15 7.50
N GLN A 80 -17.05 -2.05 7.53
CA GLN A 80 -17.91 -2.42 6.42
C GLN A 80 -17.36 -1.71 5.17
N ALA A 81 -16.56 -2.41 4.38
CA ALA A 81 -16.13 -1.92 3.08
C ALA A 81 -17.43 -1.66 2.33
N GLN A 82 -17.73 -0.37 2.09
CA GLN A 82 -18.90 -0.04 1.31
C GLN A 82 -18.78 -0.83 0.01
N ASN A 83 -19.80 -1.62 -0.30
CA ASN A 83 -19.87 -2.36 -1.53
C ASN A 83 -20.06 -1.33 -2.65
N VAL A 84 -18.93 -0.73 -3.06
CA VAL A 84 -18.88 0.21 -4.17
C VAL A 84 -18.88 -0.65 -5.41
N ASN A 85 -19.97 -0.56 -6.18
CA ASN A 85 -20.05 -1.22 -7.47
C ASN A 85 -18.99 -0.61 -8.40
N LEU A 86 -17.90 -1.34 -8.62
CA LEU A 86 -16.75 -0.90 -9.42
C LEU A 86 -17.09 -0.75 -10.91
N GLU A 87 -18.19 -1.32 -11.38
CA GLU A 87 -18.67 -1.15 -12.76
C GLU A 87 -19.46 0.14 -12.95
N SER A 88 -20.05 0.70 -11.88
CA SER A 88 -20.80 1.97 -11.95
C SER A 88 -19.93 3.20 -11.67
N VAL A 89 -18.77 3.04 -11.01
CA VAL A 89 -17.82 4.12 -10.78
C VAL A 89 -16.94 4.30 -12.00
N LYS A 90 -17.28 5.28 -12.83
CA LYS A 90 -16.46 5.67 -13.98
C LYS A 90 -15.07 6.09 -13.49
N PRO A 91 -13.98 5.56 -14.09
CA PRO A 91 -12.65 6.05 -13.76
C PRO A 91 -12.55 7.56 -14.06
N PRO A 92 -11.85 8.33 -13.21
CA PRO A 92 -11.63 9.75 -13.46
C PRO A 92 -10.97 9.92 -14.83
N ARG A 93 -11.35 10.98 -15.55
CA ARG A 93 -10.71 11.27 -16.84
C ARG A 93 -9.25 11.66 -16.57
N SER A 94 -8.33 11.25 -17.45
CA SER A 94 -6.91 11.59 -17.32
C SER A 94 -6.67 13.11 -17.25
N SER A 95 -7.49 13.90 -17.95
CA SER A 95 -7.47 15.36 -17.86
C SER A 95 -7.85 15.87 -16.47
N GLU A 96 -8.78 15.20 -15.79
CA GLU A 96 -9.24 15.56 -14.46
C GLU A 96 -8.17 15.31 -13.41
N ILE A 97 -7.34 14.27 -13.56
CA ILE A 97 -6.18 13.99 -12.69
C ILE A 97 -5.11 15.07 -12.84
N LEU A 98 -4.84 15.50 -14.08
CA LEU A 98 -3.89 16.60 -14.34
C LEU A 98 -4.43 17.96 -13.84
N GLN A 99 -5.74 18.17 -13.94
CA GLN A 99 -6.38 19.42 -13.51
C GLN A 99 -6.65 19.45 -11.99
N SER A 100 -6.86 18.29 -11.36
CA SER A 100 -6.89 18.13 -9.90
C SER A 100 -5.49 18.27 -9.32
N ALA A 101 -4.45 17.81 -10.03
CA ALA A 101 -3.06 18.10 -9.70
C ALA A 101 -2.74 19.61 -9.69
N GLN A 102 -3.44 20.41 -10.50
CA GLN A 102 -3.39 21.88 -10.44
C GLN A 102 -4.19 22.49 -9.27
N LYS A 103 -5.23 21.81 -8.77
CA LYS A 103 -6.04 22.25 -7.63
C LYS A 103 -5.52 21.76 -6.27
N GLY A 104 -4.69 20.71 -6.24
CA GLY A 104 -4.15 20.12 -5.03
C GLY A 104 -2.80 19.42 -5.28
N ASN A 105 -1.75 19.94 -4.63
CA ASN A 105 -0.40 19.35 -4.70
C ASN A 105 -0.35 17.88 -4.27
N ALA A 106 -1.25 17.43 -3.39
CA ALA A 106 -1.22 16.08 -2.83
C ALA A 106 -1.43 14.97 -3.87
N ASP A 107 -2.44 15.11 -4.74
CA ASP A 107 -2.78 14.09 -5.74
C ASP A 107 -1.69 13.99 -6.82
N ARG A 108 -1.11 15.14 -7.21
CA ARG A 108 0.02 15.21 -8.13
C ARG A 108 1.24 14.48 -7.59
N ILE A 109 1.58 14.71 -6.32
CA ILE A 109 2.73 14.06 -5.67
C ILE A 109 2.50 12.56 -5.57
N GLN A 110 1.27 12.11 -5.29
CA GLN A 110 0.94 10.69 -5.27
C GLN A 110 1.10 10.06 -6.66
N TYR A 111 0.57 10.71 -7.68
CA TYR A 111 0.69 10.26 -9.06
C TYR A 111 2.16 10.20 -9.51
N GLU A 112 2.95 11.22 -9.20
CA GLU A 112 4.38 11.24 -9.48
C GLU A 112 5.13 10.06 -8.83
N LYS A 113 4.81 9.74 -7.57
CA LYS A 113 5.37 8.59 -6.86
C LYS A 113 4.99 7.26 -7.51
N ILE A 114 3.75 7.14 -7.97
CA ILE A 114 3.27 5.94 -8.68
C ILE A 114 4.03 5.78 -10.00
N LEU A 115 4.24 6.86 -10.76
CA LEU A 115 5.05 6.83 -11.98
C LEU A 115 6.47 6.35 -11.69
N ASP A 116 7.12 6.85 -10.63
CA ASP A 116 8.46 6.39 -10.25
C ASP A 116 8.50 4.90 -9.92
N GLN A 117 7.49 4.39 -9.22
CA GLN A 117 7.37 2.97 -8.93
C GLN A 117 7.19 2.15 -10.23
N GLN A 118 6.31 2.59 -11.12
CA GLN A 118 6.07 1.93 -12.40
C GLN A 118 7.30 1.90 -13.29
N ILE A 119 8.05 3.02 -13.38
CA ILE A 119 9.32 3.09 -14.11
C ILE A 119 10.32 2.07 -13.54
N ASN A 120 10.46 2.03 -12.21
CA ASN A 120 11.41 1.11 -11.56
C ASN A 120 11.05 -0.36 -11.78
N GLU A 121 9.78 -0.73 -11.62
CA GLU A 121 9.34 -2.10 -11.84
C GLU A 121 9.42 -2.50 -13.32
N LEU A 122 9.01 -1.63 -14.23
CA LEU A 122 9.08 -1.89 -15.66
C LEU A 122 10.53 -1.98 -16.14
N PHE A 123 11.44 -1.15 -15.62
CA PHE A 123 12.87 -1.25 -15.91
C PHE A 123 13.46 -2.59 -15.41
N LYS A 124 13.09 -3.07 -14.23
CA LYS A 124 13.51 -4.41 -13.77
C LYS A 124 13.00 -5.50 -14.73
N LEU A 125 11.76 -5.38 -15.21
CA LEU A 125 11.19 -6.32 -16.17
C LEU A 125 11.92 -6.27 -17.51
N THR A 126 12.25 -5.08 -18.04
CA THR A 126 12.98 -4.95 -19.30
C THR A 126 14.37 -5.61 -19.23
N GLN A 127 15.03 -5.52 -18.07
CA GLN A 127 16.32 -6.18 -17.83
C GLN A 127 16.17 -7.71 -17.72
N ARG A 128 15.13 -8.20 -17.03
CA ARG A 128 14.85 -9.64 -16.90
C ARG A 128 14.51 -10.29 -18.24
N PHE A 129 13.73 -9.60 -19.08
CA PHE A 129 13.29 -10.09 -20.38
C PHE A 129 14.16 -9.60 -21.55
N LYS A 130 15.45 -9.33 -21.32
CA LYS A 130 16.35 -8.78 -22.36
C LYS A 130 16.52 -9.65 -23.61
N THR A 131 16.26 -10.96 -23.49
CA THR A 131 16.33 -11.96 -24.57
C THR A 131 14.96 -12.31 -25.16
N SER A 132 13.88 -11.75 -24.61
CA SER A 132 12.52 -12.01 -25.09
C SER A 132 12.28 -11.30 -26.42
N PRO A 133 11.55 -11.91 -27.37
CA PRO A 133 11.13 -11.24 -28.59
C PRO A 133 10.22 -10.02 -28.31
N ASN A 134 9.50 -10.02 -27.18
CA ASN A 134 8.58 -8.94 -26.81
C ASN A 134 9.28 -7.79 -26.04
N ARG A 135 10.62 -7.76 -25.98
CA ARG A 135 11.38 -6.72 -25.29
C ARG A 135 11.07 -5.32 -25.84
N GLY A 136 10.83 -5.19 -27.14
CA GLY A 136 10.54 -3.91 -27.79
C GLY A 136 9.30 -3.23 -27.21
N GLU A 137 8.24 -4.00 -26.93
CA GLU A 137 7.02 -3.47 -26.31
C GLU A 137 7.27 -2.95 -24.90
N LEU A 138 8.06 -3.69 -24.10
CA LEU A 138 8.44 -3.25 -22.76
C LEU A 138 9.26 -1.95 -22.79
N TRP A 139 10.13 -1.79 -23.79
CA TRP A 139 10.87 -0.55 -24.02
C TRP A 139 9.95 0.61 -24.41
N LEU A 140 8.99 0.37 -25.30
CA LEU A 140 8.01 1.40 -25.68
C LEU A 140 7.15 1.85 -24.49
N ARG A 141 6.71 0.90 -23.65
CA ARG A 141 5.98 1.22 -22.41
C ARG A 141 6.83 2.00 -21.41
N LEU A 142 8.13 1.69 -21.32
CA LEU A 142 9.05 2.43 -20.46
C LEU A 142 9.27 3.85 -20.97
N ALA A 143 9.41 4.01 -22.28
CA ALA A 143 9.51 5.32 -22.92
C ALA A 143 8.26 6.18 -22.69
N GLU A 144 7.07 5.59 -22.80
CA GLU A 144 5.79 6.25 -22.50
C GLU A 144 5.79 6.81 -21.07
N LEU A 145 6.17 6.01 -20.08
CA LEU A 145 6.24 6.45 -18.67
C LEU A 145 7.28 7.55 -18.44
N TYR A 146 8.43 7.51 -19.14
CA TYR A 146 9.43 8.57 -19.04
C TYR A 146 8.95 9.91 -19.62
N VAL A 147 8.23 9.90 -20.74
CA VAL A 147 7.62 11.11 -21.31
C VAL A 147 6.53 11.65 -20.39
N GLU A 148 5.70 10.77 -19.81
CA GLU A 148 4.65 11.15 -18.85
C GLU A 148 5.26 11.80 -17.60
N LYS A 149 6.32 11.20 -17.02
CA LYS A 149 7.07 11.78 -15.89
C LYS A 149 7.66 13.14 -16.25
N ALA A 150 8.25 13.29 -17.44
CA ALA A 150 8.80 14.56 -17.90
C ALA A 150 7.71 15.66 -17.96
N GLY A 151 6.51 15.32 -18.44
CA GLY A 151 5.36 16.24 -18.46
C GLY A 151 4.92 16.68 -17.06
N VAL A 152 4.92 15.77 -16.08
CA VAL A 152 4.60 16.11 -14.69
C VAL A 152 5.63 17.08 -14.10
N ILE A 153 6.92 16.86 -14.37
CA ILE A 153 8.01 17.74 -13.87
C ILE A 153 7.95 19.11 -14.55
N ASP A 154 7.77 19.16 -15.87
CA ASP A 154 7.71 20.41 -16.64
C ASP A 154 6.57 21.29 -16.15
N SER A 155 5.37 20.74 -15.97
CA SER A 155 4.26 21.52 -15.43
C SER A 155 4.54 22.01 -14.00
N ARG A 156 5.32 21.29 -13.17
CA ARG A 156 5.67 21.73 -11.81
C ARG A 156 6.62 22.91 -11.88
N GLN A 157 7.62 22.83 -12.77
CA GLN A 157 8.58 23.90 -13.02
C GLN A 157 7.90 25.16 -13.56
N GLN A 158 6.90 25.01 -14.44
CA GLN A 158 6.07 26.11 -14.92
C GLN A 158 5.26 26.77 -13.79
N ASP A 159 4.60 25.98 -12.93
CA ASP A 159 3.84 26.52 -11.79
C ASP A 159 4.75 27.31 -10.83
N GLU A 160 5.96 26.80 -10.55
CA GLU A 160 6.97 27.47 -9.73
C GLU A 160 7.48 28.76 -10.40
N TYR A 161 7.73 28.73 -11.71
CA TYR A 161 8.14 29.88 -12.48
C TYR A 161 7.06 30.97 -12.47
N ASP A 162 5.80 30.61 -12.67
CA ASP A 162 4.66 31.53 -12.64
C ASP A 162 4.44 32.14 -11.24
N ALA A 163 4.69 31.36 -10.18
CA ALA A 163 4.68 31.88 -8.81
C ALA A 163 5.80 32.92 -8.60
N LYS A 164 7.01 32.64 -9.07
CA LYS A 164 8.15 33.58 -9.01
C LYS A 164 7.92 34.81 -9.88
N LEU A 165 7.28 34.65 -11.05
CA LEU A 165 6.96 35.74 -11.96
C LEU A 165 5.92 36.68 -11.35
N ARG A 166 4.88 36.13 -10.72
CA ARG A 166 3.91 36.91 -9.94
C ARG A 166 4.57 37.66 -8.79
N ALA A 167 5.52 37.04 -8.09
CA ALA A 167 6.29 37.71 -7.03
C ALA A 167 7.15 38.87 -7.57
N PHE A 168 7.78 38.69 -8.74
CA PHE A 168 8.55 39.73 -9.42
C PHE A 168 7.66 40.91 -9.86
N GLN A 169 6.51 40.62 -10.48
CA GLN A 169 5.53 41.63 -10.88
C GLN A 169 4.96 42.42 -9.70
N GLN A 170 4.86 41.79 -8.52
CA GLN A 170 4.47 42.43 -7.27
C GLN A 170 5.62 43.20 -6.59
N GLY A 171 6.81 43.23 -7.18
CA GLY A 171 8.00 43.90 -6.62
C GLY A 171 8.63 43.19 -5.41
N LYS A 172 8.21 41.95 -5.09
CA LYS A 172 8.75 41.18 -3.96
C LYS A 172 10.15 40.63 -4.24
N THR A 173 10.50 40.46 -5.52
CA THR A 173 11.83 40.04 -5.97
C THR A 173 12.36 41.06 -6.99
N LYS A 174 13.67 41.31 -6.95
CA LYS A 174 14.34 42.29 -7.82
C LYS A 174 14.79 41.70 -9.16
N HIS A 175 14.92 40.37 -9.23
CA HIS A 175 15.43 39.67 -10.41
C HIS A 175 14.31 38.91 -11.11
N LYS A 176 14.28 39.03 -12.44
CA LYS A 176 13.36 38.27 -13.28
C LYS A 176 13.70 36.78 -13.15
N PRO A 177 12.71 35.91 -12.84
CA PRO A 177 12.95 34.47 -12.78
C PRO A 177 13.29 33.90 -14.17
N VAL A 178 13.97 32.75 -14.18
CA VAL A 178 14.26 31.95 -15.37
C VAL A 178 13.64 30.57 -15.16
N LEU A 179 13.04 30.01 -16.21
CA LEU A 179 12.48 28.66 -16.19
C LEU A 179 13.62 27.65 -16.28
N ASP A 180 13.71 26.74 -15.31
CA ASP A 180 14.58 25.58 -15.38
C ASP A 180 13.81 24.43 -16.03
N ILE A 181 14.44 23.77 -17.01
CA ILE A 181 13.85 22.71 -17.84
C ILE A 181 14.76 21.47 -17.90
N GLU A 182 15.90 21.49 -17.21
CA GLU A 182 16.93 20.44 -17.38
C GLU A 182 16.42 19.08 -16.90
N GLU A 183 15.75 19.03 -15.76
CA GLU A 183 15.19 17.80 -15.18
C GLU A 183 14.21 17.11 -16.14
N SER A 184 13.25 17.87 -16.69
CA SER A 184 12.27 17.38 -17.67
C SER A 184 12.95 16.89 -18.95
N ARG A 185 14.00 17.58 -19.40
CA ARG A 185 14.78 17.21 -20.58
C ARG A 185 15.54 15.90 -20.36
N GLU A 186 16.07 15.64 -19.16
CA GLU A 186 16.74 14.37 -18.84
C GLU A 186 15.80 13.17 -18.94
N TYR A 187 14.57 13.28 -18.44
CA TYR A 187 13.59 12.20 -18.55
C TYR A 187 13.17 11.96 -20.01
N ASN A 188 12.98 13.01 -20.80
CA ASN A 188 12.74 12.86 -22.23
C ASN A 188 13.90 12.18 -22.97
N LYS A 189 15.15 12.46 -22.59
CA LYS A 189 16.33 11.76 -23.15
C LYS A 189 16.31 10.26 -22.81
N LYS A 190 15.92 9.90 -21.58
CA LYS A 190 15.79 8.49 -21.14
C LYS A 190 14.70 7.73 -21.89
N ALA A 191 13.72 8.40 -22.48
CA ALA A 191 12.69 7.76 -23.29
C ALA A 191 13.21 7.27 -24.66
N VAL A 192 14.34 7.80 -25.13
CA VAL A 192 14.88 7.50 -26.47
C VAL A 192 16.08 6.54 -26.42
N GLN A 193 16.85 6.55 -25.32
CA GLN A 193 18.07 5.75 -25.14
C GLN A 193 17.81 4.34 -24.62
#